data_AF-A0A2K2FQH9-F1
#
_entry.id   AF-A0A2K2FQH9-F1
#
_cell.length_a   1.000
_cell.length_b   1.000
_cell.length_c   1.000
_cell.angle_alpha   90.00
_cell.angle_beta   90.00
_cell.angle_gamma   90.00
#
_symmetry.space_group_name_H-M   'P 1'
#
loop_
_entity.id
_entity.type
_entity.pdbx_description
1 polymer ?
#
loop_
_entity_poly.entity_id
_entity_poly.type
_entity_poly.pdbx_seq_one_letter_code
_entity_poly.pdbx_strand_id
1 'polypeptide(L)'
;MLANIAFVSIPEETFIVMFTLVLLKRFENIKVDRLMEEEISGYKEYSKIFLMQDIKKVAFMVILPAIVTNILRFFKIDSSIILLSCYFCVALSLLFLYRSHFKTRSALKVFLCTACSLLIFMLIEFSYVPLLLSIAGKSVADLNNDIWLNFLCSLPERAVEYSLLAYVLMKKASFSQLRLANIIFNNRFMTVSFCLFIGINFFFLLIMGKIIIFDQALSSLGIFNQVFIVVLIMIFPIFNIAAFILIIYHIFNKEEHVRYKIQENIESYVYDIKIFTENGKYSKANELINEMEADILKLYDISKNCIKEGT
;
A
#
# COMPACT_ATOMS: atom_id res chain seq x y z
N MET A 1 -23.12 -20.68 8.66
CA MET A 1 -22.85 -19.80 7.50
C MET A 1 -23.14 -18.34 7.81
N LEU A 2 -24.39 -17.94 8.09
CA LEU A 2 -24.73 -16.53 8.37
C LEU A 2 -23.96 -15.90 9.55
N ALA A 3 -23.74 -16.66 10.65
CA ALA A 3 -22.95 -16.17 11.77
C ALA A 3 -21.47 -15.97 11.44
N ASN A 4 -20.85 -16.85 10.64
CA ASN A 4 -19.47 -16.66 10.16
C ASN A 4 -19.36 -15.45 9.23
N ILE A 5 -20.38 -15.18 8.42
CA ILE A 5 -20.47 -13.98 7.59
C ILE A 5 -20.57 -12.72 8.46
N ALA A 6 -21.29 -12.75 9.58
CA ALA A 6 -21.52 -11.56 10.39
C ALA A 6 -20.35 -11.23 11.33
N PHE A 7 -19.75 -12.26 11.94
CA PHE A 7 -18.81 -12.09 13.04
C PHE A 7 -17.35 -12.26 12.66
N VAL A 8 -17.05 -12.95 11.55
CA VAL A 8 -15.67 -13.27 11.15
C VAL A 8 -15.35 -12.56 9.85
N SER A 9 -15.87 -13.05 8.72
CA SER A 9 -15.95 -12.27 7.46
C SER A 9 -16.80 -11.01 7.71
N ILE A 10 -16.90 -9.98 6.90
CA ILE A 10 -17.35 -8.63 7.33
C ILE A 10 -16.28 -7.92 8.18
N PRO A 11 -15.95 -8.23 9.44
CA PRO A 11 -14.83 -7.56 10.08
C PRO A 11 -13.51 -7.64 9.30
N GLU A 12 -13.14 -8.82 8.76
CA GLU A 12 -11.88 -8.98 7.97
C GLU A 12 -11.92 -8.11 6.71
N GLU A 13 -12.93 -8.26 5.87
CA GLU A 13 -13.01 -7.48 4.64
C GLU A 13 -13.31 -5.99 4.89
N THR A 14 -13.88 -5.61 6.04
CA THR A 14 -13.93 -4.19 6.46
C THR A 14 -12.53 -3.63 6.63
N PHE A 15 -11.63 -4.33 7.31
CA PHE A 15 -10.24 -3.88 7.44
C PHE A 15 -9.58 -3.75 6.06
N ILE A 16 -9.66 -4.78 5.22
CA ILE A 16 -9.02 -4.80 3.89
C ILE A 16 -9.53 -3.63 3.02
N VAL A 17 -10.86 -3.42 2.96
CA VAL A 17 -11.47 -2.34 2.17
C VAL A 17 -11.06 -0.97 2.72
N MET A 18 -11.19 -0.74 4.03
CA MET A 18 -10.90 0.55 4.64
C MET A 18 -9.42 0.91 4.53
N PHE A 19 -8.53 -0.05 4.81
CA PHE A 19 -7.08 0.16 4.68
C PHE A 19 -6.68 0.45 3.23
N THR A 20 -7.29 -0.24 2.26
CA THR A 20 -7.07 0.04 0.83
C THR A 20 -7.51 1.45 0.44
N LEU A 21 -8.68 1.90 0.92
CA LEU A 21 -9.18 3.26 0.67
C LEU A 21 -8.28 4.35 1.28
N VAL A 22 -7.69 4.06 2.43
CA VAL A 22 -6.69 4.92 3.08
C VAL A 22 -5.41 4.99 2.25
N LEU A 23 -4.86 3.86 1.80
CA LEU A 23 -3.68 3.83 0.92
C LEU A 23 -3.90 4.57 -0.41
N LEU A 24 -5.11 4.48 -0.97
CA LEU A 24 -5.50 5.20 -2.18
C LEU A 24 -5.77 6.70 -1.96
N LYS A 25 -5.67 7.20 -0.72
CA LYS A 25 -6.03 8.58 -0.32
C LYS A 25 -7.44 8.97 -0.75
N ARG A 26 -8.35 7.99 -0.86
CA ARG A 26 -9.75 8.25 -1.25
C ARG A 26 -10.63 8.58 -0.04
N PHE A 27 -10.14 8.30 1.16
CA PHE A 27 -10.74 8.79 2.41
C PHE A 27 -10.73 10.33 2.54
N GLU A 28 -9.83 11.03 1.82
CA GLU A 28 -9.78 12.50 1.77
C GLU A 28 -10.54 13.10 0.58
N ASN A 29 -10.73 12.32 -0.49
CA ASN A 29 -11.46 12.74 -1.70
C ASN A 29 -12.98 12.46 -1.62
N ILE A 30 -13.46 11.95 -0.49
CA ILE A 30 -14.87 12.05 -0.11
C ILE A 30 -15.12 13.53 0.19
N LYS A 31 -15.28 14.31 -0.89
CA LYS A 31 -15.71 15.69 -0.83
C LYS A 31 -17.17 15.66 -0.40
N VAL A 32 -17.44 16.26 0.76
CA VAL A 32 -18.73 16.89 1.02
C VAL A 32 -19.02 17.74 -0.21
N ASP A 33 -20.20 17.55 -0.81
CA ASP A 33 -20.62 18.23 -2.03
C ASP A 33 -20.21 19.70 -2.01
N ARG A 34 -19.72 20.18 -3.15
CA ARG A 34 -19.38 21.58 -3.46
C ARG A 34 -20.59 22.54 -3.38
N LEU A 35 -21.67 22.15 -2.73
CA LEU A 35 -22.87 22.97 -2.51
C LEU A 35 -22.90 23.64 -1.12
N MET A 36 -21.87 23.44 -0.30
CA MET A 36 -21.68 24.10 1.00
C MET A 36 -20.37 24.93 1.02
N GLU A 37 -19.89 25.36 -0.15
CA GLU A 37 -18.68 26.18 -0.30
C GLU A 37 -19.01 27.69 -0.44
N GLU A 38 -20.29 28.05 -0.50
CA GLU A 38 -20.75 29.43 -0.42
C GLU A 38 -21.55 29.63 0.87
N GLU A 39 -21.22 30.69 1.60
CA GLU A 39 -21.87 31.15 2.82
C GLU A 39 -21.58 30.32 4.08
N ILE A 40 -20.54 30.70 4.82
CA ILE A 40 -20.64 31.23 6.19
C ILE A 40 -19.25 31.19 6.85
N SER A 41 -18.70 32.40 7.05
CA SER A 41 -17.73 32.81 8.08
C SER A 41 -16.64 31.82 8.52
N GLY A 42 -15.39 32.08 8.10
CA GLY A 42 -14.23 32.28 8.99
C GLY A 42 -13.71 31.14 9.88
N TYR A 43 -14.40 30.02 10.06
CA TYR A 43 -13.98 28.91 10.91
C TYR A 43 -14.02 27.60 10.11
N LYS A 44 -12.84 27.16 9.65
CA LYS A 44 -12.63 25.87 8.95
C LYS A 44 -12.58 24.72 9.95
N GLU A 45 -13.73 24.30 10.47
CA GLU A 45 -13.85 22.96 11.05
C GLU A 45 -14.38 21.98 10.00
N TYR A 46 -13.45 21.32 9.30
CA TYR A 46 -13.75 20.16 8.47
C TYR A 46 -14.12 18.97 9.37
N SER A 47 -15.34 18.96 9.91
CA SER A 47 -15.89 17.75 10.49
C SER A 47 -16.20 16.76 9.35
N LYS A 48 -15.33 15.76 9.23
CA LYS A 48 -15.43 14.62 8.31
C LYS A 48 -16.69 13.81 8.64
N ILE A 49 -17.84 14.17 8.06
CA ILE A 49 -19.03 13.35 8.10
C ILE A 49 -19.03 12.49 6.83
N PHE A 50 -18.85 11.18 7.02
CA PHE A 50 -19.14 10.19 5.99
C PHE A 50 -20.54 10.44 5.44
N LEU A 51 -20.67 10.77 4.15
CA LEU A 51 -21.99 10.81 3.54
C LEU A 51 -22.58 9.39 3.55
N MET A 52 -23.89 9.30 3.85
CA MET A 52 -24.64 8.03 3.88
C MET A 52 -24.46 7.21 2.59
N GLN A 53 -24.19 7.88 1.46
CA GLN A 53 -23.90 7.25 0.17
C GLN A 53 -22.55 6.52 0.15
N ASP A 54 -21.55 6.98 0.90
CA ASP A 54 -20.25 6.33 0.99
C ASP A 54 -20.29 5.13 1.94
N ILE A 55 -21.13 5.19 2.98
CA ILE A 55 -21.42 4.03 3.84
C ILE A 55 -22.02 2.89 3.00
N LYS A 56 -22.98 3.18 2.11
CA LYS A 56 -23.57 2.16 1.22
C LYS A 56 -22.55 1.55 0.26
N LYS A 57 -21.64 2.37 -0.29
CA LYS A 57 -20.55 1.89 -1.18
C LYS A 57 -19.57 1.00 -0.42
N VAL A 58 -19.12 1.41 0.76
CA VAL A 58 -18.23 0.62 1.62
C VAL A 58 -18.91 -0.68 2.04
N ALA A 59 -20.17 -0.62 2.47
CA ALA A 59 -20.94 -1.81 2.82
C ALA A 59 -21.02 -2.80 1.65
N PHE A 60 -21.27 -2.32 0.41
CA PHE A 60 -21.24 -3.19 -0.76
C PHE A 60 -19.85 -3.83 -0.99
N MET A 61 -18.78 -3.04 -0.88
CA MET A 61 -17.40 -3.53 -1.05
C MET A 61 -16.98 -4.55 0.01
N VAL A 62 -17.63 -4.57 1.18
CA VAL A 62 -17.37 -5.52 2.26
C VAL A 62 -18.27 -6.74 2.17
N ILE A 63 -19.58 -6.54 2.00
CA ILE A 63 -20.58 -7.61 2.03
C ILE A 63 -20.39 -8.55 0.84
N LEU A 64 -20.09 -8.01 -0.35
CA LEU A 64 -19.89 -8.82 -1.55
C LEU A 64 -18.75 -9.86 -1.37
N PRO A 65 -17.50 -9.47 -1.04
CA PRO A 65 -16.44 -10.43 -0.80
C PRO A 65 -16.74 -11.35 0.39
N ALA A 66 -17.34 -10.86 1.48
CA ALA A 66 -17.71 -11.70 2.63
C ALA A 66 -18.67 -12.84 2.26
N ILE A 67 -19.65 -12.56 1.41
CA ILE A 67 -20.57 -13.59 0.90
C ILE A 67 -19.82 -14.58 0.02
N VAL A 68 -19.02 -14.09 -0.92
CA VAL A 68 -18.28 -14.93 -1.87
C VAL A 68 -17.30 -15.86 -1.13
N THR A 69 -16.52 -15.34 -0.19
CA THR A 69 -15.57 -16.14 0.60
C THR A 69 -16.27 -17.22 1.40
N ASN A 70 -17.42 -16.92 2.01
CA ASN A 70 -18.19 -17.92 2.76
C ASN A 70 -18.86 -18.97 1.86
N ILE A 71 -19.30 -18.61 0.65
CA ILE A 71 -19.80 -19.58 -0.34
C ILE A 71 -18.67 -20.54 -0.74
N LEU A 72 -17.47 -20.02 -1.02
CA LEU A 72 -16.33 -20.86 -1.38
C LEU A 72 -15.87 -21.75 -0.21
N ARG A 73 -15.89 -21.24 1.03
CA ARG A 73 -15.65 -22.04 2.24
C ARG A 73 -16.69 -23.16 2.38
N PHE A 74 -17.96 -22.89 2.09
CA PHE A 74 -19.03 -23.90 2.13
C PHE A 74 -18.78 -25.04 1.13
N PHE A 75 -18.28 -24.72 -0.07
CA PHE A 75 -17.89 -25.71 -1.08
C PHE A 75 -16.53 -26.37 -0.81
N LYS A 76 -15.88 -26.09 0.34
CA LYS A 76 -14.57 -26.63 0.72
C LYS A 76 -13.48 -26.38 -0.33
N ILE A 77 -13.55 -25.22 -0.99
CA ILE A 77 -12.52 -24.77 -1.92
C ILE A 77 -11.21 -24.49 -1.15
N ASP A 78 -10.08 -24.70 -1.80
CA ASP A 78 -8.74 -24.43 -1.25
C ASP A 78 -8.62 -22.99 -0.72
N SER A 79 -8.06 -22.83 0.47
CA SER A 79 -7.96 -21.53 1.16
C SER A 79 -7.16 -20.49 0.37
N SER A 80 -6.19 -20.91 -0.44
CA SER A 80 -5.41 -20.00 -1.31
C SER A 80 -6.30 -19.41 -2.41
N ILE A 81 -7.21 -20.22 -2.97
CA ILE A 81 -8.17 -19.78 -3.98
C ILE A 81 -9.20 -18.84 -3.34
N ILE A 82 -9.63 -19.11 -2.11
CA ILE A 82 -10.54 -18.24 -1.35
C ILE A 82 -9.89 -16.86 -1.15
N LEU A 83 -8.62 -16.82 -0.71
CA LEU A 83 -7.89 -15.56 -0.51
C LEU A 83 -7.76 -14.77 -1.82
N LEU A 84 -7.41 -15.45 -2.91
CA LEU A 84 -7.28 -14.84 -4.23
C LEU A 84 -8.62 -14.31 -4.74
N SER A 85 -9.72 -15.02 -4.50
CA SER A 85 -11.07 -14.57 -4.85
C SER A 85 -11.46 -13.31 -4.08
N CYS A 86 -11.13 -13.24 -2.78
CA CYS A 86 -11.38 -12.06 -1.94
C CYS A 86 -10.62 -10.84 -2.49
N TYR A 87 -9.33 -11.03 -2.81
CA TYR A 87 -8.50 -10.00 -3.44
C TYR A 87 -9.15 -9.43 -4.72
N PHE A 88 -9.55 -10.30 -5.64
CA PHE A 88 -10.19 -9.87 -6.88
C PHE A 88 -11.55 -9.22 -6.64
N CYS A 89 -12.39 -9.76 -5.74
CA CYS A 89 -13.68 -9.17 -5.40
C CYS A 89 -13.55 -7.75 -4.82
N VAL A 90 -12.61 -7.53 -3.91
CA VAL A 90 -12.34 -6.20 -3.34
C VAL A 90 -11.79 -5.24 -4.41
N ALA A 91 -10.79 -5.67 -5.18
CA ALA A 91 -10.22 -4.81 -6.22
C ALA A 91 -11.23 -4.45 -7.32
N LEU A 92 -12.04 -5.41 -7.79
CA LEU A 92 -13.06 -5.18 -8.81
C LEU A 92 -14.21 -4.32 -8.30
N SER A 93 -14.66 -4.53 -7.06
CA SER A 93 -15.71 -3.69 -6.46
C SER A 93 -15.28 -2.23 -6.31
N LEU A 94 -14.02 -1.99 -5.91
CA LEU A 94 -13.41 -0.65 -5.89
C LEU A 94 -13.35 -0.03 -7.30
N LEU A 95 -12.90 -0.78 -8.30
CA LEU A 95 -12.83 -0.29 -9.69
C LEU A 95 -14.21 0.02 -10.27
N PHE A 96 -15.21 -0.80 -9.97
CA PHE A 96 -16.58 -0.63 -10.43
C PHE A 96 -17.22 0.62 -9.82
N LEU A 97 -17.18 0.75 -8.49
CA LEU A 97 -17.85 1.85 -7.79
C LEU A 97 -17.18 3.21 -7.98
N TYR A 98 -15.87 3.23 -8.21
CA TYR A 98 -15.13 4.46 -8.46
C TYR A 98 -14.76 4.67 -9.93
N ARG A 99 -15.34 3.92 -10.87
CA ARG A 99 -15.00 3.94 -12.30
C ARG A 99 -14.83 5.34 -12.92
N SER A 100 -15.63 6.33 -12.52
CA SER A 100 -15.53 7.71 -13.05
C SER A 100 -14.22 8.42 -12.67
N HIS A 101 -13.53 7.98 -11.62
CA HIS A 101 -12.31 8.58 -11.09
C HIS A 101 -11.03 7.85 -11.49
N PHE A 102 -11.12 6.68 -12.14
CA PHE A 102 -9.98 5.83 -12.43
C PHE A 102 -9.71 5.76 -13.94
N LYS A 103 -8.73 6.54 -14.44
CA LYS A 103 -8.05 6.23 -15.73
C LYS A 103 -7.30 4.90 -15.60
N THR A 104 -6.98 4.21 -16.69
CA THR A 104 -6.36 2.86 -16.72
C THR A 104 -5.12 2.72 -15.82
N ARG A 105 -4.26 3.74 -15.74
CA ARG A 105 -3.09 3.80 -14.85
C ARG A 105 -3.44 3.79 -13.35
N SER A 106 -4.65 4.19 -13.02
CA SER A 106 -5.20 4.20 -11.66
C SER A 106 -5.71 2.82 -11.26
N ALA A 107 -6.02 1.92 -12.21
CA ALA A 107 -6.50 0.58 -11.89
C ALA A 107 -5.41 -0.30 -11.27
N LEU A 108 -4.18 -0.22 -11.80
CA LEU A 108 -3.03 -0.90 -11.22
C LEU A 108 -2.75 -0.43 -9.79
N LYS A 109 -2.95 0.87 -9.49
CA LYS A 109 -2.84 1.39 -8.13
C LYS A 109 -3.84 0.73 -7.18
N VAL A 110 -5.08 0.48 -7.63
CA VAL A 110 -6.08 -0.23 -6.81
C VAL A 110 -5.59 -1.63 -6.50
N PHE A 111 -5.23 -2.41 -7.51
CA PHE A 111 -4.71 -3.77 -7.31
C PHE A 111 -3.51 -3.79 -6.36
N LEU A 112 -2.56 -2.87 -6.54
CA LEU A 112 -1.37 -2.80 -5.71
C LEU A 112 -1.68 -2.41 -4.27
N CYS A 113 -2.54 -1.41 -4.04
CA CYS A 113 -2.97 -1.03 -2.70
C CYS A 113 -3.77 -2.15 -2.02
N THR A 114 -4.65 -2.84 -2.75
CA THR A 114 -5.37 -4.01 -2.22
C THR A 114 -4.39 -5.13 -1.86
N ALA A 115 -3.37 -5.36 -2.69
CA ALA A 115 -2.34 -6.37 -2.42
C ALA A 115 -1.51 -6.01 -1.18
N CYS A 116 -1.16 -4.74 -0.98
CA CYS A 116 -0.53 -4.27 0.24
C CYS A 116 -1.41 -4.51 1.48
N SER A 117 -2.69 -4.17 1.41
CA SER A 117 -3.64 -4.39 2.52
C SER A 117 -3.75 -5.86 2.87
N LEU A 118 -3.83 -6.73 1.85
CA LEU A 118 -3.93 -8.17 2.04
C LEU A 118 -2.62 -8.78 2.57
N LEU A 119 -1.47 -8.26 2.14
CA LEU A 119 -0.18 -8.66 2.69
C LEU A 119 -0.06 -8.32 4.18
N ILE A 120 -0.52 -7.13 4.59
CA ILE A 120 -0.56 -6.75 6.02
C ILE A 120 -1.52 -7.66 6.79
N PHE A 121 -2.70 -7.91 6.25
CA PHE A 121 -3.67 -8.87 6.80
C PHE A 121 -3.01 -10.23 7.04
N MET A 122 -2.36 -10.82 6.03
CA MET A 122 -1.66 -12.10 6.16
C MET A 122 -0.54 -12.07 7.20
N LEU A 123 0.21 -10.98 7.31
CA LEU A 123 1.25 -10.86 8.34
C LEU A 123 0.69 -10.87 9.75
N ILE A 124 -0.45 -10.21 9.97
CA ILE A 124 -1.13 -10.22 11.27
C ILE A 124 -1.65 -11.62 11.55
N GLU A 125 -2.33 -12.27 10.60
CA GLU A 125 -2.83 -13.65 10.76
C GLU A 125 -1.68 -14.63 11.07
N PHE A 126 -0.58 -14.54 10.30
CA PHE A 126 0.59 -15.40 10.47
C PHE A 126 1.33 -15.20 11.80
N SER A 127 1.16 -14.05 12.45
CA SER A 127 1.82 -13.75 13.72
C SER A 127 1.34 -14.63 14.89
N TYR A 128 0.10 -15.15 14.82
CA TYR A 128 -0.50 -15.88 15.93
C TYR A 128 -1.18 -17.19 15.54
N VAL A 129 -1.82 -17.29 14.35
CA VAL A 129 -2.57 -18.49 13.94
C VAL A 129 -1.71 -19.76 13.96
N PRO A 130 -0.48 -19.77 13.42
CA PRO A 130 0.41 -20.92 13.51
C PRO A 130 0.65 -21.42 14.93
N LEU A 131 0.89 -20.51 15.86
CA LEU A 131 1.19 -20.83 17.26
C LEU A 131 -0.07 -21.35 17.97
N LEU A 132 -1.21 -20.71 17.71
CA LEU A 132 -2.50 -21.13 18.27
C LEU A 132 -2.87 -22.55 17.83
N LEU A 133 -2.73 -22.86 16.54
CA LEU A 133 -2.99 -24.20 16.00
C LEU A 133 -2.03 -25.23 16.58
N SER A 134 -0.75 -24.88 16.67
CA SER A 134 0.26 -25.79 17.20
C SER A 134 0.08 -26.10 18.68
N ILE A 135 -0.38 -25.14 19.49
CA ILE A 135 -0.67 -25.36 20.92
C ILE A 135 -1.98 -26.11 21.09
N ALA A 136 -3.00 -25.76 20.31
CA ALA A 136 -4.31 -26.40 20.39
C ALA A 136 -4.32 -27.84 19.84
N GLY A 137 -3.34 -28.20 19.01
CA GLY A 137 -3.29 -29.50 18.32
C GLY A 137 -4.48 -29.72 17.38
N LYS A 138 -5.16 -28.64 16.98
CA LYS A 138 -6.35 -28.67 16.14
C LYS A 138 -6.00 -28.31 14.70
N SER A 139 -6.74 -28.86 13.74
CA SER A 139 -6.64 -28.42 12.35
C SER A 139 -7.46 -27.15 12.10
N VAL A 140 -7.17 -26.44 11.01
CA VAL A 140 -7.98 -25.31 10.55
C VAL A 140 -9.43 -25.73 10.27
N ALA A 141 -9.66 -26.97 9.84
CA ALA A 141 -11.00 -27.50 9.62
C ALA A 141 -11.78 -27.61 10.94
N ASP A 142 -11.12 -27.98 12.02
CA ASP A 142 -11.73 -28.08 13.35
C ASP A 142 -12.11 -26.70 13.91
N LEU A 143 -11.27 -25.68 13.66
CA LEU A 143 -11.60 -24.30 14.02
C LEU A 143 -12.80 -23.77 13.23
N ASN A 144 -12.86 -24.04 11.92
CA ASN A 144 -13.92 -23.53 11.05
C ASN A 144 -15.29 -24.16 11.31
N ASN A 145 -15.33 -25.37 11.88
CA ASN A 145 -16.57 -26.06 12.20
C ASN A 145 -17.27 -25.50 13.45
N ASP A 146 -16.53 -24.85 14.36
CA ASP A 146 -17.07 -24.20 15.55
C ASP A 146 -17.04 -22.67 15.39
N ILE A 147 -18.24 -22.11 15.20
CA ILE A 147 -18.44 -20.67 14.97
C ILE A 147 -17.88 -19.83 16.13
N TRP A 148 -18.09 -20.27 17.37
CA TRP A 148 -17.66 -19.51 18.55
C TRP A 148 -16.15 -19.57 18.71
N LEU A 149 -15.57 -20.73 18.46
CA LEU A 149 -14.12 -20.90 18.49
C LEU A 149 -13.44 -20.07 17.40
N ASN A 150 -13.98 -20.07 16.18
CA ASN A 150 -13.46 -19.28 15.07
C ASN A 150 -13.53 -17.76 15.37
N PHE A 151 -14.67 -17.31 15.92
CA PHE A 151 -14.81 -15.92 16.34
C PHE A 151 -13.80 -15.55 17.41
N LEU A 152 -13.67 -16.33 18.48
CA LEU A 152 -12.70 -16.08 19.55
C LEU A 152 -11.25 -16.09 19.05
N CYS A 153 -10.91 -17.01 18.14
CA CYS A 153 -9.57 -17.09 17.54
C CYS A 153 -9.25 -15.87 16.67
N SER A 154 -10.23 -15.25 16.03
CA SER A 154 -10.02 -14.06 15.19
C SER A 154 -9.95 -12.74 15.97
N LEU A 155 -10.44 -12.67 17.22
CA LEU A 155 -10.45 -11.42 18.00
C LEU A 155 -9.08 -10.73 18.16
N PRO A 156 -7.97 -11.45 18.47
CA PRO A 156 -6.65 -10.83 18.57
C PRO A 156 -6.21 -10.15 17.28
N GLU A 157 -6.49 -10.78 16.13
CA GLU A 157 -6.22 -10.24 14.81
C GLU A 157 -6.99 -8.93 14.58
N ARG A 158 -8.30 -8.96 14.84
CA ARG A 158 -9.17 -7.78 14.67
C ARG A 158 -8.74 -6.63 15.56
N ALA A 159 -8.28 -6.91 16.78
CA ALA A 159 -7.76 -5.89 17.67
C ALA A 159 -6.53 -5.19 17.09
N VAL A 160 -5.57 -5.94 16.52
CA VAL A 160 -4.37 -5.39 15.89
C VAL A 160 -4.73 -4.60 14.62
N GLU A 161 -5.58 -5.15 13.77
CA GLU A 161 -6.04 -4.53 12.53
C GLU A 161 -6.74 -3.19 12.74
N TYR A 162 -7.73 -3.15 13.63
CA TYR A 162 -8.46 -1.91 13.90
C TYR A 162 -7.61 -0.90 14.67
N SER A 163 -6.65 -1.35 15.49
CA SER A 163 -5.66 -0.46 16.10
C SER A 163 -4.75 0.17 15.06
N LEU A 164 -4.30 -0.62 14.07
CA LEU A 164 -3.49 -0.12 12.96
C LEU A 164 -4.30 0.86 12.09
N LEU A 165 -5.55 0.51 11.76
CA LEU A 165 -6.43 1.37 10.98
C LEU A 165 -6.70 2.69 11.71
N ALA A 166 -7.01 2.64 13.01
CA ALA A 166 -7.20 3.82 13.85
C ALA A 166 -5.94 4.68 13.90
N TYR A 167 -4.76 4.07 14.09
CA TYR A 167 -3.48 4.78 14.08
C TYR A 167 -3.24 5.53 12.76
N VAL A 168 -3.43 4.86 11.61
CA VAL A 168 -3.25 5.50 10.29
C VAL A 168 -4.30 6.59 10.06
N LEU A 169 -5.54 6.37 10.49
CA LEU A 169 -6.61 7.36 10.41
C LEU A 169 -6.42 8.55 11.35
N MET A 170 -5.74 8.42 12.48
CA MET A 170 -5.40 9.53 13.38
C MET A 170 -4.23 10.34 12.84
N LYS A 171 -3.22 9.68 12.26
CA LYS A 171 -2.05 10.31 11.62
C LYS A 171 -2.36 10.95 10.25
N LYS A 172 -3.60 11.42 10.02
CA LYS A 172 -4.17 11.99 8.76
C LYS A 172 -3.19 12.80 7.89
N ALA A 173 -2.21 13.47 8.49
CA ALA A 173 -1.26 14.36 7.85
C ALA A 173 0.09 13.76 7.40
N SER A 174 0.57 12.60 7.91
CA SER A 174 1.96 12.16 7.59
C SER A 174 2.07 11.28 6.35
N PHE A 175 1.02 10.52 6.01
CA PHE A 175 0.99 9.71 4.78
C PHE A 175 0.67 10.54 3.53
N SER A 176 0.05 11.72 3.69
CA SER A 176 -0.29 12.61 2.56
C SER A 176 0.98 13.16 1.87
N GLN A 177 2.10 13.22 2.59
CA GLN A 177 3.43 13.65 2.12
C GLN A 177 4.39 12.51 1.73
N LEU A 178 3.92 11.27 1.52
CA LEU A 178 4.79 10.22 0.95
C LEU A 178 5.10 10.54 -0.52
N ARG A 179 6.04 11.46 -0.71
CA ARG A 179 6.73 11.74 -1.97
C ARG A 179 7.17 10.43 -2.63
N LEU A 180 7.60 9.46 -1.81
CA LEU A 180 7.92 8.09 -2.18
C LEU A 180 6.77 7.32 -2.86
N ALA A 181 5.53 7.43 -2.39
CA ALA A 181 4.41 6.75 -3.03
C ALA A 181 4.12 7.36 -4.41
N ASN A 182 4.16 8.68 -4.54
CA ASN A 182 4.04 9.36 -5.83
C ASN A 182 5.15 8.94 -6.78
N ILE A 183 6.38 8.87 -6.29
CA ILE A 183 7.54 8.36 -7.00
C ILE A 183 7.29 6.94 -7.53
N ILE A 184 6.87 6.01 -6.67
CA ILE A 184 6.64 4.60 -7.03
C ILE A 184 5.57 4.52 -8.12
N PHE A 185 4.45 5.24 -7.95
CA PHE A 185 3.31 5.17 -8.85
C PHE A 185 3.43 6.00 -10.14
N ASN A 186 4.36 6.96 -10.19
CA ASN A 186 4.58 7.82 -11.35
C ASN A 186 5.69 7.32 -12.28
N ASN A 187 6.59 6.46 -11.81
CA ASN A 187 7.54 5.76 -12.68
C ASN A 187 7.02 4.33 -12.96
N ARG A 188 6.87 3.97 -14.25
CA ARG A 188 6.36 2.65 -14.68
C ARG A 188 7.28 1.52 -14.22
N PHE A 189 8.59 1.71 -14.34
CA PHE A 189 9.59 0.75 -13.88
C PHE A 189 9.45 0.52 -12.37
N MET A 190 9.44 1.59 -11.58
CA MET A 190 9.28 1.48 -10.12
C MET A 190 7.97 0.82 -9.71
N THR A 191 6.87 1.12 -10.40
CA THR A 191 5.58 0.49 -10.18
C THR A 191 5.65 -1.03 -10.43
N VAL A 192 6.22 -1.45 -11.58
CA VAL A 192 6.35 -2.87 -11.93
C VAL A 192 7.28 -3.60 -10.96
N SER A 193 8.41 -3.00 -10.61
CA SER A 193 9.32 -3.56 -9.59
C SER A 193 8.60 -3.72 -8.25
N PHE A 194 7.84 -2.71 -7.80
CA PHE A 194 7.09 -2.82 -6.55
C PHE A 194 6.01 -3.90 -6.60
N CYS A 195 5.30 -4.04 -7.73
CA CYS A 195 4.36 -5.15 -7.96
C CYS A 195 5.05 -6.52 -7.85
N LEU A 196 6.24 -6.67 -8.46
CA LEU A 196 7.01 -7.93 -8.38
C LEU A 196 7.44 -8.23 -6.94
N PHE A 197 7.95 -7.23 -6.21
CA PHE A 197 8.35 -7.39 -4.81
C PHE A 197 7.17 -7.80 -3.92
N ILE A 198 6.01 -7.15 -4.07
CA ILE A 198 4.80 -7.54 -3.34
C ILE A 198 4.36 -8.95 -3.73
N GLY A 199 4.38 -9.29 -5.03
CA GLY A 199 4.04 -10.62 -5.52
C GLY A 199 4.93 -11.72 -4.92
N ILE A 200 6.25 -11.48 -4.82
CA ILE A 200 7.20 -12.42 -4.21
C ILE A 200 6.86 -12.63 -2.72
N ASN A 201 6.64 -11.55 -1.97
CA ASN A 201 6.31 -11.64 -0.55
C ASN A 201 4.96 -12.35 -0.32
N PHE A 202 3.98 -12.09 -1.18
CA PHE A 202 2.68 -12.74 -1.16
C PHE A 202 2.81 -14.25 -1.41
N PHE A 203 3.54 -14.63 -2.45
CA PHE A 203 3.76 -16.03 -2.80
C PHE A 203 4.56 -16.78 -1.72
N PHE A 204 5.56 -16.12 -1.14
CA PHE A 204 6.34 -16.65 -0.02
C PHE A 204 5.44 -16.94 1.19
N LEU A 205 4.62 -15.97 1.61
CA LEU A 205 3.69 -16.15 2.74
C LEU A 205 2.64 -17.23 2.45
N LEU A 206 2.15 -17.35 1.22
CA LEU A 206 1.23 -18.42 0.85
C LEU A 206 1.86 -19.81 0.98
N ILE A 207 3.09 -20.00 0.50
CA ILE A 207 3.79 -21.28 0.60
C ILE A 207 4.06 -21.61 2.07
N MET A 208 4.61 -20.65 2.83
CA MET A 208 4.90 -20.86 4.24
C MET A 208 3.64 -21.08 5.07
N GLY A 209 2.57 -20.33 4.78
CA GLY A 209 1.21 -20.52 5.30
C GLY A 209 0.74 -21.95 5.09
N LYS A 210 0.80 -22.45 3.86
CA LYS A 210 0.41 -23.83 3.56
C LYS A 210 1.17 -24.85 4.42
N ILE A 211 2.50 -24.77 4.44
CA ILE A 211 3.35 -25.72 5.16
C ILE A 211 3.11 -25.67 6.68
N ILE A 212 2.95 -24.48 7.24
CA ILE A 212 2.90 -24.30 8.69
C ILE A 212 1.50 -24.47 9.25
N ILE A 213 0.50 -23.89 8.59
CA ILE A 213 -0.88 -23.86 9.05
C ILE A 213 -1.62 -25.14 8.65
N PHE A 214 -1.44 -25.62 7.41
CA PHE A 214 -2.19 -26.76 6.89
C PHE A 214 -1.45 -28.08 7.04
N ASP A 215 -0.15 -28.12 6.71
CA ASP A 215 0.66 -29.34 6.89
C ASP A 215 1.16 -29.49 8.35
N GLN A 216 0.84 -28.53 9.22
CA GLN A 216 1.16 -28.53 10.66
C GLN A 216 2.64 -28.82 10.96
N ALA A 217 3.56 -28.36 10.12
CA ALA A 217 4.99 -28.65 10.23
C ALA A 217 5.61 -28.22 11.57
N LEU A 218 5.01 -27.25 12.26
CA LEU A 218 5.48 -26.75 13.56
C LEU A 218 5.07 -27.63 14.76
N SER A 219 4.05 -28.48 14.61
CA SER A 219 3.44 -29.24 15.72
C SER A 219 4.40 -30.17 16.44
N SER A 220 5.43 -30.66 15.75
CA SER A 220 6.45 -31.58 16.30
C SER A 220 7.62 -30.87 16.99
N LEU A 221 7.71 -29.53 16.87
CA LEU A 221 8.81 -28.75 17.41
C LEU A 221 8.49 -28.19 18.79
N GLY A 222 9.52 -27.92 19.61
CA GLY A 222 9.34 -27.19 20.87
C GLY A 222 8.89 -25.74 20.64
N ILE A 223 8.12 -25.18 21.58
CA ILE A 223 7.47 -23.86 21.45
C ILE A 223 8.45 -22.72 21.11
N PHE A 224 9.67 -22.75 21.65
CA PHE A 224 10.71 -21.77 21.32
C PHE A 224 11.11 -21.80 19.84
N ASN A 225 11.24 -23.01 19.27
CA ASN A 225 11.57 -23.17 17.85
C ASN A 225 10.39 -22.73 16.96
N GLN A 226 9.16 -23.01 17.38
CA GLN A 226 7.97 -22.55 16.66
C GLN A 226 7.92 -21.02 16.59
N VAL A 227 8.07 -20.34 17.73
CA VAL A 227 8.10 -18.88 17.79
C VAL A 227 9.23 -18.32 16.93
N PHE A 228 10.44 -18.89 17.03
CA PHE A 228 11.58 -18.45 16.23
C PHE A 228 11.32 -18.56 14.72
N ILE A 229 10.76 -19.68 14.25
CA ILE A 229 10.44 -19.90 12.83
C ILE A 229 9.36 -18.91 12.36
N VAL A 230 8.29 -18.72 13.14
CA VAL A 230 7.22 -17.77 12.82
C VAL A 230 7.77 -16.34 12.70
N VAL A 231 8.63 -15.92 13.65
CA VAL A 231 9.29 -14.61 13.61
C VAL A 231 10.16 -14.46 12.37
N LEU A 232 10.96 -15.47 12.01
CA LEU A 232 11.84 -15.41 10.85
C LEU A 232 11.06 -15.27 9.53
N ILE A 233 9.93 -15.98 9.42
CA ILE A 233 9.04 -15.90 8.26
C ILE A 233 8.36 -14.53 8.17
N MET A 234 8.00 -13.91 9.29
CA MET A 234 7.44 -12.55 9.30
C MET A 234 8.48 -11.47 8.97
N ILE A 235 9.71 -11.61 9.46
CA ILE A 235 10.77 -10.63 9.23
C ILE A 235 11.12 -10.55 7.74
N PHE A 236 11.12 -11.68 7.02
CA PHE A 236 11.49 -11.71 5.61
C PHE A 236 10.72 -10.71 4.73
N PRO A 237 9.37 -10.73 4.65
CA PRO A 237 8.62 -9.77 3.85
C PRO A 237 8.71 -8.33 4.36
N ILE A 238 8.82 -8.12 5.68
CA ILE A 238 9.02 -6.78 6.26
C ILE A 238 10.36 -6.20 5.80
N PHE A 239 11.43 -6.99 5.93
CA PHE A 239 12.77 -6.60 5.50
C PHE A 239 12.82 -6.35 3.99
N ASN A 240 12.19 -7.20 3.20
CA ASN A 240 12.16 -7.08 1.74
C ASN A 240 11.48 -5.77 1.28
N ILE A 241 10.33 -5.42 1.88
CA ILE A 241 9.64 -4.15 1.62
C ILE A 241 10.47 -2.96 2.10
N ALA A 242 11.06 -3.05 3.30
CA ALA A 242 11.89 -1.98 3.85
C ALA A 242 13.13 -1.71 2.98
N ALA A 243 13.82 -2.76 2.55
CA ALA A 243 14.97 -2.66 1.65
C ALA A 243 14.59 -1.99 0.32
N PHE A 244 13.45 -2.39 -0.27
CA PHE A 244 12.95 -1.76 -1.49
C PHE A 244 12.69 -0.26 -1.31
N ILE A 245 12.01 0.13 -0.22
CA ILE A 245 11.73 1.53 0.09
C ILE A 245 13.04 2.31 0.29
N LEU A 246 14.01 1.75 1.00
CA LEU A 246 15.32 2.37 1.22
C LEU A 246 16.11 2.57 -0.08
N ILE A 247 16.10 1.58 -0.98
CA ILE A 247 16.76 1.68 -2.29
C ILE A 247 16.14 2.80 -3.11
N ILE A 248 14.80 2.86 -3.18
CA ILE A 248 14.10 3.94 -3.87
C ILE A 248 14.46 5.27 -3.24
N TYR A 249 14.37 5.38 -1.91
CA TYR A 249 14.70 6.62 -1.22
C TYR A 249 16.12 7.09 -1.54
N HIS A 250 17.10 6.19 -1.56
CA HIS A 250 18.48 6.52 -1.91
C HIS A 250 18.63 7.01 -3.35
N ILE A 251 18.02 6.32 -4.33
CA ILE A 251 18.07 6.70 -5.75
C ILE A 251 17.48 8.11 -5.93
N PHE A 252 16.31 8.37 -5.36
CA PHE A 252 15.63 9.65 -5.52
C PHE A 252 16.34 10.79 -4.80
N ASN A 253 16.88 10.56 -3.60
CA ASN A 253 17.62 11.59 -2.89
C ASN A 253 18.91 11.96 -3.63
N LYS A 254 19.57 10.98 -4.27
CA LYS A 254 20.73 11.23 -5.13
C LYS A 254 20.36 12.05 -6.36
N GLU A 255 19.26 11.72 -7.05
CA GLU A 255 18.78 12.49 -8.20
C GLU A 255 18.42 13.93 -7.83
N GLU A 256 17.76 14.13 -6.69
CA GLU A 256 17.39 15.45 -6.18
C GLU A 256 18.62 16.30 -5.85
N HIS A 257 19.62 15.71 -5.18
CA HIS A 257 20.87 16.39 -4.88
C HIS A 257 21.63 16.79 -6.16
N VAL A 258 21.63 15.95 -7.20
CA VAL A 258 22.24 16.30 -8.49
C VAL A 258 21.51 17.47 -9.14
N ARG A 259 20.17 17.47 -9.16
CA ARG A 259 19.39 18.58 -9.72
C ARG A 259 19.64 19.89 -8.96
N TYR A 260 19.68 19.83 -7.64
CA TYR A 260 19.95 21.00 -6.80
C TYR A 260 21.33 21.60 -7.07
N LYS A 261 22.38 20.76 -7.14
CA LYS A 261 23.74 21.22 -7.43
C LYS A 261 23.86 21.85 -8.83
N ILE A 262 23.20 21.28 -9.84
CA ILE A 262 23.21 21.88 -11.18
C ILE A 262 22.45 23.21 -11.19
N GLN A 263 21.33 23.31 -10.47
CA GLN A 263 20.59 24.56 -10.36
C GLN A 263 21.43 25.67 -9.72
N GLU A 264 22.13 25.36 -8.62
CA GLU A 264 23.03 26.30 -7.94
C GLU A 264 24.17 26.75 -8.86
N ASN A 265 24.76 25.82 -9.63
CA ASN A 265 25.76 26.15 -10.64
C ASN A 265 25.22 27.09 -11.72
N ILE A 266 24.01 26.84 -12.24
CA ILE A 266 23.38 27.70 -13.25
C ILE A 266 23.13 29.11 -12.69
N GLU A 267 22.63 29.22 -11.46
CA GLU A 267 22.43 30.51 -10.80
C GLU A 267 23.75 31.27 -10.63
N SER A 268 24.84 30.58 -10.28
CA SER A 268 26.19 31.16 -10.23
C SER A 268 26.68 31.60 -11.61
N TYR A 269 26.53 30.77 -12.64
CA TYR A 269 26.95 31.13 -14.01
C TYR A 269 26.21 32.36 -14.52
N VAL A 270 24.91 32.47 -14.27
CA VAL A 270 24.11 33.65 -14.67
C VAL A 270 24.64 34.92 -13.98
N TYR A 271 25.01 34.83 -12.71
CA TYR A 271 25.58 35.95 -11.96
C TYR A 271 26.95 36.36 -12.53
N ASP A 272 27.84 35.39 -12.77
CA ASP A 272 29.19 35.65 -13.29
C ASP A 272 29.18 36.17 -14.72
N ILE A 273 28.30 35.63 -15.58
CA ILE A 273 28.10 36.12 -16.96
C ILE A 273 27.72 37.60 -16.94
N LYS A 274 26.84 38.01 -16.02
CA LYS A 274 26.42 39.41 -15.86
C LYS A 274 27.61 40.30 -15.49
N ILE A 275 28.42 39.88 -14.51
CA ILE A 275 29.62 40.64 -14.11
C ILE A 275 30.64 40.72 -15.25
N PHE A 276 30.90 39.63 -15.98
CA PHE A 276 31.89 39.62 -17.05
C PHE A 276 31.44 40.41 -18.28
N THR A 277 30.15 40.42 -18.60
CA THR A 277 29.60 41.27 -19.67
C THR A 277 29.62 42.75 -19.29
N GLU A 278 29.26 43.12 -18.06
CA GLU A 278 29.38 44.50 -17.55
C GLU A 278 30.83 45.02 -17.58
N ASN A 279 31.81 44.13 -17.37
CA ASN A 279 33.24 44.45 -17.44
C ASN A 279 33.86 44.31 -18.86
N GLY A 280 33.06 44.09 -19.91
CA GLY A 280 33.52 43.97 -21.29
C GLY A 280 34.34 42.71 -21.61
N LYS A 281 34.37 41.72 -20.72
CA LYS A 281 35.12 40.45 -20.88
C LYS A 281 34.25 39.37 -21.55
N TYR A 282 33.85 39.63 -22.79
CA TYR A 282 32.92 38.78 -23.54
C TYR A 282 33.43 37.34 -23.79
N SER A 283 34.74 37.12 -23.88
CA SER A 283 35.26 35.75 -24.09
C SER A 283 34.99 34.84 -22.88
N LYS A 284 35.14 35.38 -21.65
CA LYS A 284 34.87 34.65 -20.40
C LYS A 284 33.37 34.41 -20.22
N ALA A 285 32.54 35.38 -20.61
CA ALA A 285 31.10 35.20 -20.62
C ALA A 285 30.68 34.06 -21.57
N ASN A 286 31.25 34.00 -22.77
CA ASN A 286 30.97 32.90 -23.72
C ASN A 286 31.45 31.53 -23.22
N GLU A 287 32.59 31.47 -22.53
CA GLU A 287 33.09 30.23 -21.93
C GLU A 287 32.11 29.69 -20.87
N LEU A 288 31.62 30.56 -19.98
CA LEU A 288 30.61 30.21 -18.97
C LEU A 288 29.25 29.83 -19.59
N ILE A 289 28.86 30.47 -20.70
CA ILE A 289 27.63 30.10 -21.44
C ILE A 289 27.76 28.67 -21.99
N ASN A 290 28.92 28.28 -22.53
CA ASN A 290 29.13 26.93 -23.04
C ASN A 290 29.12 25.87 -21.91
N GLU A 291 29.71 26.18 -20.76
CA GLU A 291 29.65 25.31 -19.58
C GLU A 291 28.23 25.16 -19.04
N MET A 292 27.48 26.27 -18.98
CA MET A 292 26.07 26.27 -18.60
C MET A 292 25.21 25.47 -19.59
N GLU A 293 25.46 25.58 -20.90
CA GLU A 293 24.76 24.80 -21.93
C GLU A 293 25.00 23.29 -21.76
N ALA A 294 26.23 22.88 -21.46
CA ALA A 294 26.55 21.48 -21.18
C ALA A 294 25.82 20.95 -19.93
N ASP A 295 25.70 21.75 -18.87
CA ASP A 295 24.99 21.38 -17.65
C ASP A 295 23.45 21.38 -17.83
N ILE A 296 22.91 22.28 -18.67
CA ILE A 296 21.50 22.27 -19.09
C ILE A 296 21.20 21.03 -19.94
N LEU A 297 22.08 20.64 -20.87
CA LEU A 297 21.94 19.42 -21.66
C LEU A 297 21.92 18.17 -20.78
N LYS A 298 22.78 18.09 -19.75
CA LYS A 298 22.73 17.01 -18.74
C LYS A 298 21.40 17.00 -17.99
N LEU A 299 20.87 18.16 -17.57
CA LEU A 299 19.54 18.24 -16.95
C LEU A 299 18.44 17.77 -17.91
N TYR A 300 18.54 18.14 -19.19
CA TYR A 300 17.58 17.75 -20.20
C TYR A 300 17.60 16.23 -20.41
N ASP A 301 18.77 15.60 -20.45
CA ASP A 301 18.91 14.15 -20.54
C ASP A 301 18.39 13.42 -19.30
N ILE A 302 18.67 13.94 -18.09
CA ILE A 302 18.08 13.42 -16.84
C ILE A 302 16.55 13.51 -16.90
N SER A 303 16.00 14.64 -17.36
CA SER A 303 14.57 14.84 -17.48
C SER A 303 13.92 13.95 -18.56
N LYS A 304 14.62 13.73 -19.68
CA LYS A 304 14.15 12.94 -20.82
C LYS A 304 14.19 11.45 -20.52
N ASN A 305 15.17 10.97 -19.76
CA ASN A 305 15.18 9.61 -19.22
C ASN A 305 14.02 9.39 -18.23
N CYS A 306 13.66 10.38 -17.41
CA CYS A 306 12.43 10.32 -16.60
C CYS A 306 11.14 10.29 -17.45
N ILE A 307 11.12 10.88 -18.66
CA ILE A 307 9.94 10.95 -19.54
C ILE A 307 9.82 9.73 -20.46
N LYS A 308 10.92 9.20 -21.01
CA LYS A 308 10.91 8.00 -21.87
C LYS A 308 10.53 6.72 -21.11
N GLU A 309 10.78 6.65 -19.81
CA GLU A 309 10.24 5.57 -18.94
C GLU A 309 8.75 5.78 -18.59
N GLY A 310 8.14 6.88 -19.05
CA GLY A 310 6.75 7.28 -18.80
C GLY A 310 5.75 6.99 -19.93
N THR A 311 6.20 6.52 -21.10
CA THR A 311 5.37 6.04 -22.23
C THR A 311 5.45 4.52 -22.33
#